data_AF-A0A433CWF6-F1
#
_entry.id   AF-A0A433CWF6-F1
#
_cell.length_a   1.000
_cell.length_b   1.000
_cell.length_c   1.000
_cell.angle_alpha   90.00
_cell.angle_beta   90.00
_cell.angle_gamma   90.00
#
_symmetry.space_group_name_H-M   'P 1'
#
loop_
_entity.id
_entity.type
_entity.pdbx_description
1 polymer ?
#
loop_
_entity_poly.entity_id
_entity_poly.type
_entity_poly.pdbx_seq_one_letter_code
_entity_poly.pdbx_strand_id
1 'polypeptide(L)'
;MQRTVGQGLCLAFRVVFSPLLSLNGSYASIDPNIPAVRFFISCPMITAPRGRPRPHPDPHRHRRGFNNWNRAFMVKEPHFNGPVRPHEEAGAHWHRVDTLRLRFHPSFRLPLDLPRSPHKDHTPTFIPLDSGLEIHAAAGLVMVEFELDGRYKTHIEFPIQNGQPTRLPFSEDDLWRRVGVKPGSGRLRIEATASNTHSAAIGDVTAFFKDRVVTIPGGKCIKSAPAGHRGLNGAETIVPFPPQGARLTKICVHHGDFLDGIVFGFADGTTNIIGTQGGGVTELELAPDEKIERITLQSGAWVDGLEIHTTKGRSTEWCGGRGGGPGSLAPPDRYELVGMWGTAKNWVDSVGILYRKREARVGVAEGKGGDGREGV
;
A
#
# COMPACT_ATOMS: atom_id res chain seq x y z
N MET A 1 16.87 -39.37 -23.20
CA MET A 1 17.61 -38.57 -22.21
C MET A 1 16.65 -37.56 -21.59
N GLN A 2 15.82 -38.03 -20.64
CA GLN A 2 14.80 -37.21 -19.97
C GLN A 2 15.43 -36.50 -18.77
N ARG A 3 15.27 -35.18 -18.68
CA ARG A 3 15.56 -34.40 -17.46
C ARG A 3 14.24 -34.09 -16.77
N THR A 4 14.06 -34.69 -15.60
CA THR A 4 12.95 -34.46 -14.68
C THR A 4 13.12 -33.08 -14.04
N VAL A 5 12.09 -32.23 -14.14
CA VAL A 5 12.00 -30.96 -13.42
C VAL A 5 11.54 -31.26 -12.00
N GLY A 6 12.38 -30.93 -11.01
CA GLY A 6 12.08 -31.15 -9.59
C GLY A 6 10.95 -30.24 -9.13
N GLN A 7 9.85 -30.85 -8.67
CA GLN A 7 8.78 -30.18 -7.94
C GLN A 7 9.31 -29.72 -6.58
N GLY A 8 9.22 -28.43 -6.29
CA GLY A 8 9.54 -27.88 -4.97
C GLY A 8 8.47 -28.32 -3.96
N LEU A 9 8.85 -29.14 -3.00
CA LEU A 9 8.02 -29.47 -1.84
C LEU A 9 7.75 -28.20 -1.02
N CYS A 10 6.49 -27.82 -0.91
CA CYS A 10 6.03 -26.84 0.08
C CYS A 10 5.92 -27.56 1.43
N LEU A 11 6.91 -27.38 2.32
CA LEU A 11 6.82 -27.90 3.69
C LEU A 11 5.89 -26.99 4.52
N ALA A 12 4.64 -27.42 4.68
CA ALA A 12 3.74 -26.86 5.68
C ALA A 12 4.07 -27.45 7.06
N PHE A 13 4.59 -26.63 7.97
CA PHE A 13 4.79 -27.04 9.36
C PHE A 13 3.51 -26.78 10.17
N ARG A 14 2.89 -27.87 10.64
CA ARG A 14 1.78 -27.88 11.60
C ARG A 14 2.38 -27.92 13.01
N VAL A 15 2.20 -26.87 13.80
CA VAL A 15 2.52 -26.92 15.24
C VAL A 15 1.41 -27.72 15.92
N VAL A 16 1.74 -28.92 16.39
CA VAL A 16 0.85 -29.74 17.22
C VAL A 16 1.21 -29.49 18.67
N PHE A 17 0.30 -28.88 19.44
CA PHE A 17 0.35 -28.94 20.90
C PHE A 17 -0.30 -30.26 21.34
N SER A 18 0.46 -31.16 21.96
CA SER A 18 -0.13 -32.31 22.68
C SER A 18 -0.65 -31.84 24.04
N PRO A 19 -1.91 -32.12 24.41
CA PRO A 19 -2.44 -31.75 25.71
C PRO A 19 -2.30 -32.94 26.67
N LEU A 20 -1.27 -32.96 27.52
CA LEU A 20 -1.26 -33.82 28.70
C LEU A 20 -0.55 -33.09 29.85
N LEU A 21 -1.32 -32.30 30.59
CA LEU A 21 -1.02 -31.96 31.98
C LEU A 21 -2.10 -32.63 32.83
N SER A 22 -1.78 -33.83 33.32
CA SER A 22 -2.48 -34.43 34.45
C SER A 22 -1.90 -33.82 35.72
N LEU A 23 -2.74 -33.08 36.45
CA LEU A 23 -2.48 -32.66 37.82
C LEU A 23 -2.36 -33.90 38.72
N ASN A 24 -1.17 -34.17 39.24
CA ASN A 24 -0.96 -34.64 40.62
C ASN A 24 0.54 -34.71 40.95
N GLY A 25 0.88 -34.17 42.12
CA GLY A 25 2.04 -34.46 42.98
C GLY A 25 3.40 -34.85 42.36
N SER A 26 4.41 -34.05 42.70
CA SER A 26 5.84 -34.42 42.81
C SER A 26 6.65 -34.51 41.49
N TYR A 27 7.64 -33.61 41.37
CA TYR A 27 8.79 -33.60 40.45
C TYR A 27 8.60 -34.23 39.05
N ALA A 28 8.36 -33.39 38.03
CA ALA A 28 8.51 -33.78 36.62
C ALA A 28 9.90 -33.42 36.10
N SER A 29 10.73 -34.42 35.79
CA SER A 29 11.98 -34.29 35.02
C SER A 29 11.68 -34.11 33.53
N ILE A 30 12.37 -33.17 32.88
CA ILE A 30 12.27 -32.94 31.43
C ILE A 30 13.08 -34.01 30.68
N ASP A 31 12.44 -34.70 29.72
CA ASP A 31 13.07 -35.70 28.84
C ASP A 31 14.10 -35.03 27.91
N PRO A 32 15.39 -35.45 27.93
CA PRO A 32 16.45 -34.87 27.11
C PRO A 32 16.36 -35.19 25.61
N ASN A 33 15.40 -36.00 25.16
CA ASN A 33 15.27 -36.40 23.75
C ASN A 33 14.31 -35.55 22.90
N ILE A 34 13.80 -34.43 23.42
CA ILE A 34 12.92 -33.54 22.64
C ILE A 34 13.77 -32.64 21.72
N PRO A 35 13.62 -32.72 20.38
CA PRO A 35 14.39 -31.88 19.46
C PRO A 35 14.02 -30.41 19.64
N ALA A 36 15.05 -29.57 19.87
CA ALA A 36 14.90 -28.12 19.97
C ALA A 36 14.33 -27.54 18.66
N VAL A 37 13.16 -26.90 18.75
CA VAL A 37 12.54 -26.17 17.64
C VAL A 37 13.38 -24.92 17.38
N ARG A 38 14.14 -24.90 16.27
CA ARG A 38 14.88 -23.72 15.82
C ARG A 38 13.92 -22.71 15.18
N PHE A 39 13.70 -21.59 15.84
CA PHE A 39 13.13 -20.40 15.20
C PHE A 39 14.22 -19.69 14.39
N PHE A 40 14.18 -19.81 13.07
CA PHE A 40 14.90 -18.88 12.19
C PHE A 40 13.96 -17.72 11.87
N ILE A 41 14.09 -16.62 12.62
CA ILE A 41 13.64 -15.31 12.13
C ILE A 41 14.82 -14.75 11.35
N SER A 42 14.81 -14.88 10.03
CA SER A 42 15.82 -14.26 9.18
C SER A 42 15.65 -12.74 9.22
N CYS A 43 16.47 -12.08 10.03
CA CYS A 43 16.89 -10.71 9.69
C CYS A 43 17.70 -10.84 8.39
N PRO A 44 17.48 -10.01 7.34
CA PRO A 44 18.21 -10.14 6.08
C PRO A 44 19.69 -9.78 6.30
N MET A 45 20.47 -10.76 6.75
CA MET A 45 21.92 -10.76 6.66
C MET A 45 22.25 -11.05 5.21
N ILE A 46 22.52 -9.99 4.44
CA ILE A 46 23.09 -10.09 3.09
C ILE A 46 24.44 -10.81 3.23
N THR A 47 24.50 -12.07 2.84
CA THR A 47 25.77 -12.73 2.54
C THR A 47 26.29 -12.15 1.23
N ALA A 48 27.21 -11.18 1.32
CA ALA A 48 27.99 -10.73 0.17
C ALA A 48 29.26 -11.61 0.04
N PRO A 49 29.67 -12.00 -1.18
CA PRO A 49 30.93 -12.70 -1.39
C PRO A 49 32.12 -11.80 -1.04
N ARG A 50 33.22 -12.43 -0.63
CA ARG A 50 34.47 -11.81 -0.14
C ARG A 50 34.95 -10.68 -1.06
N GLY A 51 34.82 -9.44 -0.61
CA GLY A 51 35.37 -8.27 -1.31
C GLY A 51 35.02 -6.95 -0.61
N ARG A 52 35.95 -6.47 0.22
CA ARG A 52 35.96 -5.22 1.02
C ARG A 52 34.83 -5.07 2.06
N PRO A 53 35.15 -4.79 3.34
CA PRO A 53 34.13 -4.53 4.35
C PRO A 53 33.42 -3.22 4.01
N ARG A 54 32.11 -3.27 3.80
CA ARG A 54 31.28 -2.06 3.90
C ARG A 54 31.25 -1.65 5.38
N PRO A 55 31.25 -0.35 5.70
CA PRO A 55 31.10 0.08 7.08
C PRO A 55 29.80 -0.50 7.65
N HIS A 56 29.86 -0.91 8.92
CA HIS A 56 28.70 -1.33 9.70
C HIS A 56 27.54 -0.34 9.49
N PRO A 57 26.29 -0.80 9.35
CA PRO A 57 25.15 0.07 9.58
C PRO A 57 25.28 0.59 11.01
N ASP A 58 25.21 1.91 11.14
CA ASP A 58 25.28 2.66 12.40
C ASP A 58 24.53 1.93 13.54
N PRO A 59 25.16 1.63 14.70
CA PRO A 59 24.52 0.94 15.82
C PRO A 59 23.25 1.65 16.34
N HIS A 60 23.04 2.92 15.97
CA HIS A 60 21.81 3.66 16.23
C HIS A 60 20.58 3.19 15.42
N ARG A 61 20.77 2.29 14.44
CA ARG A 61 19.67 1.66 13.68
C ARG A 61 18.99 0.50 14.44
N HIS A 62 19.64 -0.02 15.48
CA HIS A 62 19.11 -1.13 16.27
C HIS A 62 18.34 -0.60 17.48
N ARG A 63 17.05 -0.94 17.53
CA ARG A 63 16.22 -0.85 18.75
C ARG A 63 16.98 -1.55 19.88
N ARG A 64 17.28 -0.87 20.98
CA ARG A 64 18.13 -1.42 22.07
C ARG A 64 17.51 -2.75 22.56
N GLY A 65 18.33 -3.72 22.98
CA GLY A 65 17.85 -5.01 23.54
C GLY A 65 18.31 -6.29 22.81
N PHE A 66 18.97 -6.18 21.66
CA PHE A 66 19.35 -7.35 20.85
C PHE A 66 20.54 -8.17 21.37
N ASN A 67 21.35 -7.60 22.27
CA ASN A 67 22.61 -8.22 22.71
C ASN A 67 22.41 -9.59 23.37
N ASN A 68 21.23 -9.83 23.94
CA ASN A 68 20.88 -11.08 24.61
C ASN A 68 19.61 -11.72 23.99
N TRP A 69 19.23 -11.38 22.75
CA TRP A 69 17.94 -11.78 22.16
C TRP A 69 17.74 -13.30 22.10
N ASN A 70 18.81 -14.06 21.87
CA ASN A 70 18.78 -15.52 21.90
C ASN A 70 18.24 -16.08 23.21
N ARG A 71 18.41 -15.38 24.34
CA ARG A 71 17.91 -15.77 25.66
C ARG A 71 16.39 -15.79 25.76
N ALA A 72 15.67 -15.07 24.90
CA ALA A 72 14.20 -15.09 24.85
C ALA A 72 13.62 -16.35 24.16
N PHE A 73 14.46 -17.16 23.51
CA PHE A 73 14.02 -18.34 22.74
C PHE A 73 14.74 -19.64 23.12
N MET A 74 15.88 -19.53 23.78
CA MET A 74 16.75 -20.66 24.07
C MET A 74 16.68 -20.99 25.55
N VAL A 75 16.41 -22.25 25.87
CA VAL A 75 16.48 -22.75 27.25
C VAL A 75 17.93 -22.69 27.75
N LYS A 76 18.94 -22.74 26.87
CA LYS A 76 20.36 -22.71 27.24
C LYS A 76 21.20 -21.94 26.22
N GLU A 77 22.18 -21.19 26.70
CA GLU A 77 23.17 -20.48 25.88
C GLU A 77 24.57 -21.13 26.03
N PRO A 78 25.44 -21.11 25.01
CA PRO A 78 26.83 -21.54 25.17
C PRO A 78 27.49 -20.87 26.38
N HIS A 79 28.19 -21.66 27.19
CA HIS A 79 28.85 -21.21 28.43
C HIS A 79 27.91 -20.72 29.55
N PHE A 80 26.59 -20.93 29.44
CA PHE A 80 25.63 -20.69 30.51
C PHE A 80 25.30 -21.99 31.26
N ASN A 81 25.49 -22.01 32.57
CA ASN A 81 25.21 -23.17 33.41
C ASN A 81 23.76 -23.16 33.89
N GLY A 82 22.94 -24.02 33.30
CA GLY A 82 21.53 -24.19 33.65
C GLY A 82 20.57 -23.59 32.63
N PRO A 83 19.25 -23.67 32.89
CA PRO A 83 18.24 -23.05 32.04
C PRO A 83 18.26 -21.53 32.22
N VAL A 84 18.18 -20.78 31.12
CA VAL A 84 18.02 -19.32 31.13
C VAL A 84 16.65 -18.98 31.70
N ARG A 85 16.63 -18.27 32.83
CA ARG A 85 15.42 -17.81 33.52
C ARG A 85 15.03 -16.41 33.04
N PRO A 86 13.75 -15.99 33.17
CA PRO A 86 13.30 -14.69 32.69
C PRO A 86 14.09 -13.47 33.20
N HIS A 87 14.59 -13.52 34.44
CA HIS A 87 15.42 -12.43 34.99
C HIS A 87 16.87 -12.42 34.44
N GLU A 88 17.31 -13.51 33.81
CA GLU A 88 18.64 -13.71 33.23
C GLU A 88 18.70 -13.34 31.73
N GLU A 89 17.54 -12.99 31.16
CA GLU A 89 17.40 -12.43 29.82
C GLU A 89 18.16 -11.09 29.66
N ALA A 90 18.63 -10.49 30.76
CA ALA A 90 19.58 -9.36 30.78
C ALA A 90 19.14 -8.20 29.87
N GLY A 91 17.86 -7.85 29.97
CA GLY A 91 17.25 -6.81 29.15
C GLY A 91 17.04 -7.21 27.70
N ALA A 92 17.02 -8.51 27.36
CA ALA A 92 16.37 -8.94 26.12
C ALA A 92 14.90 -8.53 26.21
N HIS A 93 14.52 -7.54 25.44
CA HIS A 93 13.17 -7.04 25.41
C HIS A 93 12.75 -6.88 23.97
N TRP A 94 11.51 -7.27 23.72
CA TRP A 94 10.87 -6.98 22.45
C TRP A 94 10.41 -5.53 22.46
N HIS A 95 10.78 -4.78 21.44
CA HIS A 95 10.15 -3.49 21.23
C HIS A 95 8.65 -3.70 20.99
N ARG A 96 7.80 -2.79 21.49
CA ARG A 96 6.34 -2.93 21.42
C ARG A 96 5.84 -3.23 20.00
N VAL A 97 6.35 -2.52 19.01
CA VAL A 97 5.97 -2.75 17.61
C VAL A 97 6.43 -4.10 17.04
N ASP A 98 7.50 -4.70 17.58
CA ASP A 98 7.92 -6.06 17.20
C ASP A 98 6.97 -7.09 17.82
N THR A 99 6.53 -6.88 19.06
CA THR A 99 5.47 -7.72 19.66
C THR A 99 4.16 -7.63 18.89
N LEU A 100 3.80 -6.45 18.37
CA LEU A 100 2.62 -6.29 17.51
C LEU A 100 2.76 -7.07 16.21
N ARG A 101 3.92 -7.03 15.54
CA ARG A 101 4.17 -7.84 14.34
C ARG A 101 4.03 -9.33 14.63
N LEU A 102 4.64 -9.81 15.71
CA LEU A 102 4.56 -11.21 16.11
C LEU A 102 3.12 -11.63 16.44
N ARG A 103 2.34 -10.79 17.11
CA ARG A 103 0.95 -11.10 17.47
C ARG A 103 0.07 -11.45 16.28
N PHE A 104 0.33 -10.84 15.12
CA PHE A 104 -0.39 -11.08 13.86
C PHE A 104 0.32 -12.07 12.94
N HIS A 105 1.51 -12.54 13.30
CA HIS A 105 2.27 -13.48 12.49
C HIS A 105 1.64 -14.89 12.56
N PRO A 106 1.49 -15.60 11.42
CA PRO A 106 0.84 -16.92 11.38
C PRO A 106 1.44 -17.95 12.35
N SER A 107 2.75 -17.91 12.61
CA SER A 107 3.43 -18.85 13.50
C SER A 107 3.16 -18.66 15.00
N PHE A 108 2.58 -17.53 15.41
CA PHE A 108 2.30 -17.21 16.82
C PHE A 108 0.81 -17.30 17.15
N ARG A 109 0.04 -17.90 16.25
CA ARG A 109 -1.40 -18.04 16.40
C ARG A 109 -1.79 -19.08 17.43
N LEU A 110 -2.79 -18.74 18.23
CA LEU A 110 -3.43 -19.65 19.17
C LEU A 110 -4.68 -20.29 18.53
N PRO A 111 -5.10 -21.49 18.99
CA PRO A 111 -6.31 -22.15 18.50
C PRO A 111 -7.58 -21.30 18.61
N LEU A 112 -7.65 -20.41 19.62
CA LEU A 112 -8.81 -19.55 19.89
C LEU A 112 -8.71 -18.16 19.25
N ASP A 113 -7.67 -17.87 18.47
CA ASP A 113 -7.55 -16.58 17.79
C ASP A 113 -8.64 -16.42 16.70
N LEU A 114 -9.13 -15.19 16.52
CA LEU A 114 -10.11 -14.85 15.49
C LEU A 114 -9.64 -15.25 14.08
N PRO A 115 -10.55 -15.60 13.14
CA PRO A 115 -10.17 -15.93 11.77
C PRO A 115 -9.27 -14.87 11.11
N ARG A 116 -8.40 -15.31 10.19
CA ARG A 116 -7.54 -14.39 9.44
C ARG A 116 -8.38 -13.45 8.59
N SER A 117 -7.84 -12.27 8.33
CA SER A 117 -8.38 -11.38 7.31
C SER A 117 -8.56 -12.13 5.98
N PRO A 118 -9.73 -11.99 5.30
CA PRO A 118 -9.94 -12.56 3.99
C PRO A 118 -9.05 -11.90 2.92
N HIS A 119 -8.52 -10.70 3.19
CA HIS A 119 -7.67 -9.92 2.30
C HIS A 119 -6.19 -10.35 2.42
N LYS A 120 -5.85 -11.55 1.94
CA LYS A 120 -4.49 -12.12 2.10
C LYS A 120 -3.42 -11.26 1.44
N ASP A 121 -3.63 -10.83 0.20
CA ASP A 121 -2.58 -10.19 -0.63
C ASP A 121 -2.67 -8.65 -0.67
N HIS A 122 -3.54 -8.04 0.15
CA HIS A 122 -3.74 -6.59 0.12
C HIS A 122 -2.69 -5.87 0.96
N THR A 123 -1.91 -5.02 0.31
CA THR A 123 -0.91 -4.18 0.99
C THR A 123 -1.51 -2.81 1.33
N PRO A 124 -1.17 -2.19 2.48
CA PRO A 124 -1.58 -0.83 2.77
C PRO A 124 -1.20 0.16 1.65
N THR A 125 -2.07 1.13 1.38
CA THR A 125 -1.83 2.16 0.37
C THR A 125 -2.02 3.55 0.97
N PHE A 126 -1.22 4.51 0.53
CA PHE A 126 -1.31 5.90 0.98
C PHE A 126 -1.98 6.75 -0.09
N ILE A 127 -3.11 7.34 0.26
CA ILE A 127 -3.94 8.15 -0.63
C ILE A 127 -3.70 9.63 -0.31
N PRO A 128 -3.02 10.40 -1.17
CA PRO A 128 -2.81 11.82 -0.92
C PRO A 128 -4.14 12.60 -1.04
N LEU A 129 -4.33 13.57 -0.16
CA LEU A 129 -5.48 14.46 -0.09
C LEU A 129 -5.02 15.93 -0.16
N ASP A 130 -5.96 16.87 -0.25
CA ASP A 130 -5.68 18.31 -0.32
C ASP A 130 -4.94 18.86 0.91
N SER A 131 -5.22 18.31 2.09
CA SER A 131 -4.67 18.75 3.37
C SER A 131 -3.91 17.67 4.15
N GLY A 132 -3.52 16.57 3.50
CA GLY A 132 -2.87 15.44 4.17
C GLY A 132 -3.00 14.14 3.39
N LEU A 133 -3.17 13.01 4.08
CA LEU A 133 -3.31 11.69 3.44
C LEU A 133 -4.29 10.78 4.19
N GLU A 134 -4.79 9.76 3.52
CA GLU A 134 -5.52 8.64 4.14
C GLU A 134 -4.76 7.33 3.90
N ILE A 135 -4.58 6.53 4.94
CA ILE A 135 -4.02 5.18 4.82
C ILE A 135 -5.17 4.21 4.64
N HIS A 136 -5.20 3.48 3.53
CA HIS A 136 -6.15 2.40 3.29
C HIS A 136 -5.48 1.06 3.54
N ALA A 137 -6.13 0.17 4.25
CA ALA A 137 -5.72 -1.21 4.44
C ALA A 137 -6.95 -2.11 4.53
N ALA A 138 -7.31 -2.77 3.44
CA ALA A 138 -8.49 -3.66 3.41
C ALA A 138 -8.42 -4.77 4.47
N ALA A 139 -7.20 -5.26 4.77
CA ALA A 139 -7.00 -6.25 5.81
C ALA A 139 -7.08 -5.68 7.25
N GLY A 140 -7.24 -4.37 7.42
CA GLY A 140 -7.24 -3.68 8.71
C GLY A 140 -5.83 -3.39 9.21
N LEU A 141 -5.61 -2.17 9.71
CA LEU A 141 -4.33 -1.71 10.26
C LEU A 141 -4.07 -2.30 11.65
N VAL A 142 -2.81 -2.66 11.89
CA VAL A 142 -2.30 -3.08 13.20
C VAL A 142 -1.46 -1.98 13.82
N MET A 143 -0.64 -1.30 13.01
CA MET A 143 0.15 -0.19 13.47
C MET A 143 0.54 0.76 12.33
N VAL A 144 0.89 1.98 12.72
CA VAL A 144 1.61 2.93 11.87
C VAL A 144 2.84 3.41 12.62
N GLU A 145 4.02 3.21 12.07
CA GLU A 145 5.30 3.63 12.64
C GLU A 145 5.80 4.93 12.01
N PHE A 146 6.46 5.75 12.83
CA PHE A 146 7.02 7.04 12.46
C PHE A 146 8.51 7.05 12.76
N GLU A 147 9.30 7.41 11.76
CA GLU A 147 10.75 7.46 11.80
C GLU A 147 11.21 8.82 11.25
N LEU A 148 12.09 9.51 11.98
CA LEU A 148 12.66 10.79 11.54
C LEU A 148 14.17 10.62 11.40
N ASP A 149 14.69 10.91 10.21
CA ASP A 149 16.13 10.85 9.89
C ASP A 149 16.77 9.50 10.24
N GLY A 150 16.12 8.39 9.86
CA GLY A 150 16.63 7.05 10.13
C GLY A 150 16.35 6.52 11.53
N ARG A 151 15.71 7.31 12.40
CA ARG A 151 15.51 6.99 13.82
C ARG A 151 14.04 6.85 14.15
N TYR A 152 13.67 5.71 14.71
CA TYR A 152 12.33 5.47 15.24
C TYR A 152 11.93 6.57 16.24
N LYS A 153 10.73 7.13 16.10
CA LYS A 153 10.20 8.18 16.97
C LYS A 153 8.99 7.71 17.77
N THR A 154 7.97 7.19 17.09
CA THR A 154 6.72 6.78 17.71
C THR A 154 5.95 5.80 16.83
N HIS A 155 4.84 5.28 17.34
CA HIS A 155 3.89 4.48 16.59
C HIS A 155 2.45 4.75 17.06
N ILE A 156 1.49 4.35 16.25
CA ILE A 156 0.08 4.20 16.61
C ILE A 156 -0.19 2.71 16.58
N GLU A 157 -0.81 2.17 17.63
CA GLU A 157 -1.21 0.78 17.70
C GLU A 157 -2.74 0.63 17.63
N PHE A 158 -3.18 -0.43 16.94
CA PHE A 158 -4.58 -0.82 16.80
C PHE A 158 -4.75 -2.24 17.34
N PRO A 159 -4.96 -2.40 18.66
CA PRO A 159 -5.09 -3.71 19.29
C PRO A 159 -6.36 -4.43 18.82
N ILE A 160 -6.33 -5.76 18.84
CA ILE A 160 -7.40 -6.65 18.32
C ILE A 160 -8.78 -6.36 18.93
N GLN A 161 -8.81 -5.89 20.18
CA GLN A 161 -10.04 -5.66 20.94
C GLN A 161 -10.95 -4.58 20.36
N ASN A 162 -10.40 -3.64 19.59
CA ASN A 162 -11.14 -2.45 19.12
C ASN A 162 -11.55 -2.54 17.64
N GLY A 163 -11.30 -3.68 17.00
CA GLY A 163 -11.36 -3.81 15.55
C GLY A 163 -10.19 -3.10 14.86
N GLN A 164 -9.74 -3.61 13.71
CA GLN A 164 -8.68 -2.98 12.94
C GLN A 164 -9.29 -1.96 11.95
N PRO A 165 -8.89 -0.67 12.02
CA PRO A 165 -9.40 0.30 11.08
C PRO A 165 -8.88 0.00 9.67
N THR A 166 -9.76 0.06 8.68
CA THR A 166 -9.40 -0.14 7.26
C THR A 166 -9.03 1.17 6.57
N ARG A 167 -9.32 2.30 7.21
CA ARG A 167 -9.03 3.66 6.75
C ARG A 167 -8.57 4.51 7.92
N LEU A 168 -7.50 5.29 7.74
CA LEU A 168 -6.94 6.15 8.76
C LEU A 168 -6.47 7.49 8.16
N PRO A 169 -7.23 8.58 8.31
CA PRO A 169 -6.86 9.90 7.81
C PRO A 169 -5.83 10.59 8.71
N PHE A 170 -4.97 11.41 8.09
CA PHE A 170 -4.06 12.33 8.74
C PHE A 170 -4.06 13.67 8.00
N SER A 171 -4.11 14.78 8.74
CA SER A 171 -3.63 16.05 8.20
C SER A 171 -2.10 16.04 8.13
N GLU A 172 -1.52 16.88 7.27
CA GLU A 172 -0.05 17.04 7.24
C GLU A 172 0.49 17.46 8.62
N ASP A 173 -0.17 18.41 9.28
CA ASP A 173 0.22 18.88 10.62
C ASP A 173 0.17 17.76 11.67
N ASP A 174 -0.81 16.85 11.60
CA ASP A 174 -0.91 15.72 12.53
C ASP A 174 0.30 14.77 12.40
N LEU A 175 0.80 14.55 11.18
CA LEU A 175 1.97 13.69 10.95
C LEU A 175 3.21 14.26 11.66
N TRP A 176 3.43 15.56 11.53
CA TRP A 176 4.59 16.24 12.12
C TRP A 176 4.46 16.43 13.64
N ARG A 177 3.25 16.73 14.11
CA ARG A 177 2.96 16.83 15.55
C ARG A 177 3.28 15.55 16.29
N ARG A 178 3.05 14.38 15.68
CA ARG A 178 3.35 13.06 16.28
C ARG A 178 4.82 12.82 16.55
N VAL A 179 5.71 13.41 15.75
CA VAL A 179 7.16 13.32 15.96
C VAL A 179 7.73 14.54 16.70
N GLY A 180 6.87 15.48 17.10
CA GLY A 180 7.23 16.62 17.95
C GLY A 180 8.09 17.68 17.25
N VAL A 181 8.02 17.78 15.92
CA VAL A 181 8.78 18.78 15.14
C VAL A 181 7.87 19.52 14.16
N LYS A 182 8.36 20.65 13.61
CA LYS A 182 7.61 21.41 12.60
C LYS A 182 7.61 20.70 11.23
N PRO A 183 6.61 20.95 10.37
CA PRO A 183 6.63 20.47 9.00
C PRO A 183 7.95 20.74 8.28
N GLY A 184 8.50 19.71 7.62
CA GLY A 184 9.75 19.79 6.88
C GLY A 184 11.04 19.73 7.72
N SER A 185 10.98 19.50 9.04
CA SER A 185 12.17 19.50 9.92
C SER A 185 13.07 18.26 9.80
N GLY A 186 13.10 17.59 8.65
CA GLY A 186 13.87 16.35 8.41
C GLY A 186 13.15 15.37 7.48
N ARG A 187 13.72 14.18 7.32
CA ARG A 187 13.13 13.11 6.53
C ARG A 187 12.19 12.27 7.39
N LEU A 188 10.91 12.59 7.34
CA LEU A 188 9.86 11.83 8.02
C LEU A 188 9.44 10.63 7.15
N ARG A 189 9.73 9.41 7.63
CA ARG A 189 9.25 8.15 7.07
C ARG A 189 8.06 7.64 7.89
N ILE A 190 7.01 7.20 7.21
CA ILE A 190 5.87 6.51 7.84
C ILE A 190 5.69 5.12 7.23
N GLU A 191 5.42 4.12 8.05
CA GLU A 191 5.18 2.74 7.62
C GLU A 191 3.88 2.21 8.24
N ALA A 192 2.96 1.74 7.40
CA ALA A 192 1.72 1.13 7.84
C ALA A 192 1.83 -0.40 7.71
N THR A 193 1.43 -1.13 8.75
CA THR A 193 1.38 -2.60 8.75
C THR A 193 -0.05 -3.07 9.01
N ALA A 194 -0.54 -3.96 8.16
CA ALA A 194 -1.88 -4.55 8.25
C ALA A 194 -1.89 -5.93 8.93
N SER A 195 -3.08 -6.41 9.27
CA SER A 195 -3.28 -7.67 10.03
C SER A 195 -2.89 -8.93 9.25
N ASN A 196 -2.79 -8.83 7.92
CA ASN A 196 -2.26 -9.86 7.05
C ASN A 196 -0.72 -9.83 6.96
N THR A 197 -0.04 -9.03 7.78
CA THR A 197 1.42 -8.84 7.85
C THR A 197 2.06 -8.10 6.68
N HIS A 198 1.28 -7.63 5.70
CA HIS A 198 1.80 -6.76 4.65
C HIS A 198 2.02 -5.34 5.18
N SER A 199 3.11 -4.71 4.73
CA SER A 199 3.42 -3.32 5.05
C SER A 199 3.78 -2.50 3.81
N ALA A 200 3.55 -1.19 3.91
CA ALA A 200 4.00 -0.21 2.94
C ALA A 200 4.50 1.04 3.66
N ALA A 201 5.41 1.77 3.03
CA ALA A 201 6.00 2.96 3.62
C ALA A 201 6.07 4.14 2.64
N ILE A 202 5.88 5.34 3.18
CA ILE A 202 6.35 6.58 2.58
C ILE A 202 7.72 6.87 3.15
N GLY A 203 8.76 6.90 2.30
CA GLY A 203 10.13 7.12 2.74
C GLY A 203 10.47 8.56 3.12
N ASP A 204 9.68 9.53 2.64
CA ASP A 204 9.78 10.95 2.95
C ASP A 204 8.43 11.62 2.70
N VAL A 205 7.74 12.03 3.76
CA VAL A 205 6.40 12.64 3.71
C VAL A 205 6.41 13.97 2.93
N THR A 206 7.46 14.79 3.08
CA THR A 206 7.56 16.07 2.37
C THR A 206 7.70 15.84 0.87
N ALA A 207 8.61 14.94 0.48
CA ALA A 207 8.81 14.59 -0.93
C ALA A 207 7.56 13.94 -1.54
N PHE A 208 6.86 13.12 -0.76
CA PHE A 208 5.60 12.49 -1.18
C PHE A 208 4.53 13.52 -1.55
N PHE A 209 4.27 14.52 -0.70
CA PHE A 209 3.28 15.54 -1.06
C PHE A 209 3.73 16.41 -2.23
N LYS A 210 5.02 16.77 -2.28
CA LYS A 210 5.58 17.56 -3.38
C LYS A 210 5.46 16.87 -4.75
N ASP A 211 5.75 15.57 -4.83
CA ASP A 211 5.65 14.80 -6.07
C ASP A 211 4.20 14.53 -6.53
N ARG A 212 3.24 14.68 -5.62
CA ARG A 212 1.82 14.37 -5.87
C ARG A 212 0.99 15.60 -6.20
N VAL A 213 1.54 16.81 -6.13
CA VAL A 213 0.84 18.04 -6.50
C VAL A 213 1.20 18.42 -7.94
N VAL A 214 0.18 18.60 -8.79
CA VAL A 214 0.33 19.03 -10.17
C VAL A 214 -0.64 20.17 -10.47
N THR A 215 -0.24 21.10 -11.32
CA THR A 215 -1.13 22.14 -11.85
C THR A 215 -1.47 21.81 -13.30
N ILE A 216 -2.76 21.72 -13.61
CA ILE A 216 -3.29 21.50 -14.96
C ILE A 216 -4.23 22.65 -15.35
N PRO A 217 -4.64 22.79 -16.62
CA PRO A 217 -5.75 23.68 -16.97
C PRO A 217 -6.97 23.37 -16.11
N GLY A 218 -7.46 24.37 -15.37
CA GLY A 218 -8.52 24.20 -14.36
C GLY A 218 -8.02 24.18 -12.90
N GLY A 219 -6.71 24.23 -12.66
CA GLY A 219 -6.13 24.50 -11.35
C GLY A 219 -5.28 23.37 -10.78
N LYS A 220 -5.03 23.45 -9.47
CA LYS A 220 -4.22 22.48 -8.73
C LYS A 220 -4.99 21.16 -8.57
N CYS A 221 -4.33 20.05 -8.84
CA CYS A 221 -4.83 18.70 -8.64
C CYS A 221 -3.79 17.80 -7.96
N ILE A 222 -4.25 16.62 -7.56
CA ILE A 222 -3.48 15.59 -6.88
C ILE A 222 -3.28 14.43 -7.85
N LYS A 223 -2.04 13.97 -7.95
CA LYS A 223 -1.60 12.80 -8.70
C LYS A 223 -1.70 11.57 -7.81
N SER A 224 -2.35 10.50 -8.25
CA SER A 224 -2.36 9.23 -7.51
C SER A 224 -0.97 8.59 -7.46
N ALA A 225 -0.81 7.54 -6.65
CA ALA A 225 0.31 6.62 -6.82
C ALA A 225 0.22 5.92 -8.20
N PRO A 226 1.37 5.55 -8.83
CA PRO A 226 1.38 4.69 -10.00
C PRO A 226 0.75 3.34 -9.68
N ALA A 227 0.02 2.81 -10.64
CA ALA A 227 -0.12 1.37 -10.80
C ALA A 227 0.82 0.91 -11.92
N GLY A 228 1.68 -0.07 -11.62
CA GLY A 228 2.89 -0.40 -12.40
C GLY A 228 4.19 0.13 -11.76
N HIS A 229 5.34 -0.43 -12.13
CA HIS A 229 6.64 -0.14 -11.49
C HIS A 229 7.51 0.92 -12.17
N ARG A 230 7.04 1.55 -13.26
CA ARG A 230 7.82 2.57 -14.01
C ARG A 230 9.20 2.05 -14.50
N GLY A 231 9.31 0.74 -14.75
CA GLY A 231 10.58 0.07 -15.02
C GLY A 231 11.20 0.36 -16.39
N LEU A 232 10.44 0.95 -17.33
CA LEU A 232 10.93 1.26 -18.67
C LEU A 232 11.61 2.63 -18.77
N ASN A 233 11.60 3.42 -17.69
CA ASN A 233 12.10 4.79 -17.65
C ASN A 233 11.49 5.68 -18.75
N GLY A 234 10.20 5.48 -19.02
CA GLY A 234 9.43 6.30 -19.94
C GLY A 234 9.23 7.72 -19.41
N ALA A 235 9.09 8.69 -20.31
CA ALA A 235 8.69 10.04 -19.92
C ALA A 235 7.26 10.01 -19.34
N GLU A 236 7.01 10.84 -18.33
CA GLU A 236 5.67 11.00 -17.76
C GLU A 236 4.82 11.87 -18.69
N THR A 237 3.63 11.40 -19.02
CA THR A 237 2.61 12.14 -19.77
C THR A 237 1.42 12.41 -18.86
N ILE A 238 0.93 13.65 -18.89
CA ILE A 238 -0.21 14.12 -18.11
C ILE A 238 -1.30 14.51 -19.11
N VAL A 239 -2.50 13.97 -18.92
CA VAL A 239 -3.68 14.21 -19.76
C VAL A 239 -4.78 14.81 -18.90
N PRO A 240 -4.93 16.15 -18.89
CA PRO A 240 -6.03 16.83 -18.22
C PRO A 240 -7.37 16.53 -18.88
N PHE A 241 -8.45 16.45 -18.09
CA PHE A 241 -9.83 16.39 -18.56
C PHE A 241 -10.53 17.72 -18.21
N PRO A 242 -10.54 18.71 -19.13
CA PRO A 242 -11.04 20.03 -18.81
C PRO A 242 -12.58 20.05 -18.74
N PRO A 243 -13.16 20.91 -17.90
CA PRO A 243 -14.60 20.92 -17.62
C PRO A 243 -15.47 21.54 -18.72
N GLN A 244 -14.93 22.46 -19.55
CA GLN A 244 -15.68 23.20 -20.58
C GLN A 244 -14.84 23.39 -21.86
N GLY A 245 -15.51 23.41 -23.02
CA GLY A 245 -14.91 23.64 -24.35
C GLY A 245 -14.22 22.40 -24.94
N ALA A 246 -13.33 21.77 -24.19
CA ALA A 246 -12.52 20.62 -24.62
C ALA A 246 -12.83 19.35 -23.82
N ARG A 247 -14.12 19.06 -23.56
CA ARG A 247 -14.51 17.85 -22.81
C ARG A 247 -14.01 16.59 -23.51
N LEU A 248 -13.74 15.54 -22.75
CA LEU A 248 -13.42 14.21 -23.27
C LEU A 248 -14.65 13.63 -24.01
N THR A 249 -14.46 13.20 -25.25
CA THR A 249 -15.54 12.63 -26.09
C THR A 249 -15.27 11.19 -26.48
N LYS A 250 -13.99 10.82 -26.66
CA LYS A 250 -13.60 9.48 -27.11
C LYS A 250 -12.42 8.95 -26.32
N ILE A 251 -12.44 7.66 -26.02
CA ILE A 251 -11.30 6.93 -25.48
C ILE A 251 -10.99 5.77 -26.42
N CYS A 252 -9.75 5.66 -26.88
CA CYS A 252 -9.27 4.50 -27.62
C CYS A 252 -8.15 3.83 -26.81
N VAL A 253 -8.39 2.60 -26.36
CA VAL A 253 -7.40 1.79 -25.66
C VAL A 253 -6.69 0.92 -26.69
N HIS A 254 -5.38 1.10 -26.81
CA HIS A 254 -4.48 0.32 -27.64
C HIS A 254 -3.86 -0.81 -26.82
N HIS A 255 -4.05 -2.06 -27.24
CA HIS A 255 -3.63 -3.22 -26.46
C HIS A 255 -3.37 -4.48 -27.30
N GLY A 256 -2.50 -5.34 -26.79
CA GLY A 256 -2.26 -6.70 -27.24
C GLY A 256 -2.11 -7.63 -26.03
N ASP A 257 -0.96 -8.30 -25.93
CA ASP A 257 -0.62 -9.05 -24.71
C ASP A 257 -0.41 -8.14 -23.49
N PHE A 258 -0.14 -6.85 -23.73
CA PHE A 258 0.02 -5.80 -22.72
C PHE A 258 -0.73 -4.52 -23.14
N LEU A 259 -0.81 -3.53 -22.25
CA LEU A 259 -1.38 -2.22 -22.57
C LEU A 259 -0.36 -1.37 -23.36
N ASP A 260 -0.63 -1.12 -24.63
CA ASP A 260 0.24 -0.32 -25.50
C ASP A 260 0.05 1.18 -25.28
N GLY A 261 -1.20 1.63 -25.16
CA GLY A 261 -1.52 3.03 -24.91
C GLY A 261 -3.00 3.37 -24.75
N ILE A 262 -3.28 4.60 -24.38
CA ILE A 262 -4.63 5.15 -24.25
C ILE A 262 -4.65 6.51 -24.94
N VAL A 263 -5.48 6.63 -25.97
CA VAL A 263 -5.74 7.88 -26.71
C VAL A 263 -7.03 8.51 -26.20
N PHE A 264 -6.97 9.80 -25.92
CA PHE A 264 -8.06 10.63 -25.44
C PHE A 264 -8.40 11.65 -26.51
N GLY A 265 -9.62 11.59 -27.06
CA GLY A 265 -10.15 12.55 -28.00
C GLY A 265 -11.07 13.56 -27.32
N PHE A 266 -10.91 14.84 -27.67
CA PHE A 266 -11.64 15.95 -27.05
C PHE A 266 -12.55 16.67 -28.04
N ALA A 267 -13.57 17.36 -27.51
CA ALA A 267 -14.58 18.05 -28.30
C ALA A 267 -14.06 19.21 -29.16
N ASP A 268 -12.87 19.75 -28.84
CA ASP A 268 -12.19 20.77 -29.63
C ASP A 268 -11.37 20.18 -30.80
N GLY A 269 -11.44 18.86 -30.99
CA GLY A 269 -10.71 18.12 -32.02
C GLY A 269 -9.29 17.73 -31.62
N THR A 270 -8.82 18.12 -30.43
CA THR A 270 -7.49 17.73 -29.96
C THR A 270 -7.46 16.28 -29.47
N THR A 271 -6.27 15.69 -29.48
CA THR A 271 -6.03 14.34 -28.97
C THR A 271 -4.78 14.30 -28.10
N ASN A 272 -4.83 13.54 -27.01
CA ASN A 272 -3.67 13.23 -26.18
C ASN A 272 -3.49 11.72 -26.07
N ILE A 273 -2.26 11.28 -25.81
CA ILE A 273 -1.95 9.85 -25.66
C ILE A 273 -1.07 9.61 -24.44
N ILE A 274 -1.35 8.53 -23.72
CA ILE A 274 -0.42 7.88 -22.79
C ILE A 274 0.02 6.58 -23.47
N GLY A 275 1.31 6.42 -23.80
CA GLY A 275 1.79 5.21 -24.49
C GLY A 275 1.88 5.35 -26.00
N THR A 276 1.69 4.22 -26.69
CA THR A 276 1.81 4.08 -28.14
C THR A 276 0.49 3.62 -28.74
N GLN A 277 0.34 3.75 -30.07
CA GLN A 277 -0.83 3.25 -30.79
C GLN A 277 -0.58 1.85 -31.38
N GLY A 278 0.12 1.00 -30.62
CA GLY A 278 0.36 -0.40 -30.98
C GLY A 278 -0.89 -1.27 -30.83
N GLY A 279 -0.73 -2.56 -31.16
CA GLY A 279 -1.75 -3.57 -30.89
C GLY A 279 -3.08 -3.38 -31.62
N GLY A 280 -4.12 -4.03 -31.08
CA GLY A 280 -5.51 -3.78 -31.44
C GLY A 280 -6.08 -2.57 -30.70
N VAL A 281 -7.26 -2.12 -31.11
CA VAL A 281 -7.92 -0.95 -30.52
C VAL A 281 -9.32 -1.30 -30.03
N THR A 282 -9.63 -0.86 -28.81
CA THR A 282 -10.98 -0.85 -28.26
C THR A 282 -11.41 0.60 -28.05
N GLU A 283 -12.56 0.98 -28.59
CA GLU A 283 -13.05 2.36 -28.57
C GLU A 283 -14.28 2.52 -27.69
N LEU A 284 -14.36 3.65 -27.00
CA LEU A 284 -15.52 4.06 -26.21
C LEU A 284 -15.83 5.53 -26.48
N GLU A 285 -16.98 5.78 -27.10
CA GLU A 285 -17.56 7.12 -27.26
C GLU A 285 -18.37 7.49 -26.01
N LEU A 286 -18.11 8.69 -25.47
CA LEU A 286 -18.73 9.21 -24.26
C LEU A 286 -19.87 10.16 -24.62
N ALA A 287 -21.01 9.99 -23.96
CA ALA A 287 -22.08 10.98 -24.01
C ALA A 287 -21.63 12.33 -23.39
N PRO A 288 -22.27 13.47 -23.73
CA PRO A 288 -21.87 14.79 -23.22
C PRO A 288 -21.75 14.92 -21.70
N ASP A 289 -22.50 14.13 -20.93
CA ASP A 289 -22.50 14.10 -19.46
C ASP A 289 -21.86 12.82 -18.86
N GLU A 290 -21.27 11.98 -19.70
CA GLU A 290 -20.58 10.75 -19.30
C GLU A 290 -19.11 11.06 -18.99
N LYS A 291 -18.63 10.55 -17.85
CA LYS A 291 -17.25 10.74 -17.40
C LYS A 291 -16.64 9.40 -17.03
N ILE A 292 -15.31 9.33 -17.04
CA ILE A 292 -14.59 8.23 -16.40
C ILE A 292 -14.84 8.29 -14.89
N GLU A 293 -15.30 7.17 -14.33
CA GLU A 293 -15.55 7.00 -12.91
C GLU A 293 -14.35 6.37 -12.21
N ARG A 294 -13.87 5.23 -12.74
CA ARG A 294 -12.77 4.45 -12.18
C ARG A 294 -12.11 3.59 -13.25
N ILE A 295 -10.92 3.09 -12.93
CA ILE A 295 -10.16 2.14 -13.76
C ILE A 295 -9.85 0.92 -12.90
N THR A 296 -10.23 -0.26 -13.37
CA THR A 296 -9.74 -1.53 -12.81
C THR A 296 -8.63 -2.05 -13.71
N LEU A 297 -7.58 -2.59 -13.12
CA LEU A 297 -6.42 -3.01 -13.89
C LEU A 297 -5.67 -4.17 -13.25
N GLN A 298 -4.77 -4.74 -14.03
CA GLN A 298 -3.78 -5.72 -13.62
C GLN A 298 -2.41 -5.16 -13.94
N SER A 299 -1.52 -5.11 -12.94
CA SER A 299 -0.18 -4.58 -13.13
C SER A 299 0.87 -5.25 -12.25
N GLY A 300 2.11 -5.22 -12.73
CA GLY A 300 3.30 -5.64 -12.01
C GLY A 300 4.46 -4.72 -12.42
N ALA A 301 5.44 -5.27 -13.15
CA ALA A 301 6.53 -4.49 -13.73
C ALA A 301 6.03 -3.39 -14.69
N TRP A 302 4.93 -3.66 -15.40
CA TRP A 302 4.21 -2.77 -16.30
C TRP A 302 2.70 -2.92 -16.10
N VAL A 303 1.90 -2.25 -16.93
CA VAL A 303 0.44 -2.40 -16.94
C VAL A 303 0.07 -3.48 -17.96
N ASP A 304 -0.45 -4.61 -17.50
CA ASP A 304 -0.79 -5.75 -18.35
C ASP A 304 -2.12 -5.51 -19.07
N GLY A 305 -3.12 -5.03 -18.34
CA GLY A 305 -4.44 -4.75 -18.90
C GLY A 305 -5.30 -3.94 -17.96
N LEU A 306 -6.33 -3.30 -18.51
CA LEU A 306 -7.27 -2.47 -17.78
C LEU A 306 -8.67 -2.49 -18.36
N GLU A 307 -9.60 -1.95 -17.58
CA GLU A 307 -10.96 -1.65 -17.98
C GLU A 307 -11.33 -0.28 -17.42
N ILE A 308 -11.83 0.60 -18.28
CA ILE A 308 -12.26 1.96 -17.92
C ILE A 308 -13.77 1.92 -17.73
N HIS A 309 -14.25 2.36 -16.56
CA HIS A 309 -15.66 2.37 -16.18
C HIS A 309 -16.17 3.81 -16.17
N THR A 310 -17.40 4.01 -16.66
CA THR A 310 -18.01 5.33 -16.79
C THR A 310 -19.16 5.55 -15.80
N THR A 311 -19.50 6.82 -15.59
CA THR A 311 -20.64 7.24 -14.75
C THR A 311 -22.01 6.80 -15.27
N LYS A 312 -22.09 6.24 -16.49
CA LYS A 312 -23.31 5.70 -17.09
C LYS A 312 -23.43 4.18 -16.94
N GLY A 313 -22.55 3.54 -16.17
CA GLY A 313 -22.57 2.10 -15.93
C GLY A 313 -22.09 1.25 -17.10
N ARG A 314 -21.36 1.86 -18.05
CA ARG A 314 -20.71 1.17 -19.17
C ARG A 314 -19.20 1.10 -18.94
N SER A 315 -18.52 0.26 -19.70
CA SER A 315 -17.06 0.16 -19.68
C SER A 315 -16.49 -0.11 -21.06
N THR A 316 -15.16 -0.05 -21.18
CA THR A 316 -14.41 -0.51 -22.36
C THR A 316 -14.36 -2.03 -22.50
N GLU A 317 -14.95 -2.79 -21.57
CA GLU A 317 -14.56 -4.17 -21.29
C GLU A 317 -13.04 -4.31 -21.00
N TRP A 318 -12.58 -5.54 -20.82
CA TRP A 318 -11.17 -5.81 -20.53
C TRP A 318 -10.27 -5.61 -21.75
N CYS A 319 -9.28 -4.74 -21.63
CA CYS A 319 -8.27 -4.45 -22.66
C CYS A 319 -6.88 -4.89 -22.18
N GLY A 320 -6.16 -5.68 -22.97
CA GLY A 320 -4.82 -6.20 -22.65
C GLY A 320 -4.79 -7.55 -21.94
N GLY A 321 -3.62 -7.92 -21.44
CA GLY A 321 -3.36 -9.19 -20.77
C GLY A 321 -3.93 -9.28 -19.35
N ARG A 322 -3.76 -10.45 -18.70
CA ARG A 322 -4.19 -10.73 -17.31
C ARG A 322 -3.01 -11.02 -16.37
N GLY A 323 -1.80 -10.66 -16.75
CA GLY A 323 -0.60 -10.78 -15.91
C GLY A 323 -0.59 -9.77 -14.77
N GLY A 324 0.28 -9.95 -13.78
CA GLY A 324 0.39 -9.02 -12.65
C GLY A 324 -0.66 -9.24 -11.55
N GLY A 325 -0.79 -8.24 -10.67
CA GLY A 325 -1.73 -8.23 -9.56
C GLY A 325 -2.83 -7.19 -9.74
N PRO A 326 -4.02 -7.41 -9.14
CA PRO A 326 -5.18 -6.56 -9.35
C PRO A 326 -4.99 -5.20 -8.68
N GLY A 327 -5.49 -4.16 -9.35
CA GLY A 327 -5.49 -2.78 -8.87
C GLY A 327 -6.76 -2.04 -9.26
N SER A 328 -7.02 -0.94 -8.57
CA SER A 328 -8.11 -0.02 -8.88
C SER A 328 -7.65 1.42 -8.67
N LEU A 329 -7.97 2.28 -9.63
CA LEU A 329 -7.74 3.71 -9.57
C LEU A 329 -9.10 4.41 -9.59
N ALA A 330 -9.45 5.04 -8.48
CA ALA A 330 -10.65 5.85 -8.34
C ALA A 330 -10.34 7.05 -7.44
N PRO A 331 -10.94 8.22 -7.69
CA PRO A 331 -10.84 9.35 -6.79
C PRO A 331 -11.34 8.97 -5.38
N PRO A 332 -10.75 9.50 -4.31
CA PRO A 332 -11.29 9.35 -2.96
C PRO A 332 -12.68 10.00 -2.81
N ASP A 333 -13.38 9.68 -1.73
CA ASP A 333 -14.68 10.27 -1.44
C ASP A 333 -14.61 11.80 -1.40
N ARG A 334 -15.58 12.46 -2.04
CA ARG A 334 -15.65 13.93 -2.23
C ARG A 334 -14.61 14.50 -3.21
N TYR A 335 -13.86 13.67 -3.92
CA TYR A 335 -13.01 14.10 -5.02
C TYR A 335 -13.62 13.75 -6.38
N GLU A 336 -13.21 14.47 -7.41
CA GLU A 336 -13.54 14.20 -8.81
C GLU A 336 -12.28 13.87 -9.60
N LEU A 337 -12.43 12.98 -10.58
CA LEU A 337 -11.39 12.66 -11.56
C LEU A 337 -11.31 13.81 -12.57
N VAL A 338 -10.11 14.37 -12.74
CA VAL A 338 -9.86 15.54 -13.62
C VAL A 338 -8.75 15.29 -14.64
N GLY A 339 -8.31 14.05 -14.78
CA GLY A 339 -7.32 13.66 -15.77
C GLY A 339 -6.69 12.33 -15.44
N MET A 340 -5.77 11.92 -16.29
CA MET A 340 -4.93 10.75 -16.13
C MET A 340 -3.47 11.13 -16.33
N TRP A 341 -2.58 10.28 -15.86
CA TRP A 341 -1.17 10.37 -16.16
C TRP A 341 -0.60 8.97 -16.31
N GLY A 342 0.54 8.85 -16.96
CA GLY A 342 1.23 7.58 -17.07
C GLY A 342 2.64 7.75 -17.58
N THR A 343 3.38 6.65 -17.56
CA THR A 343 4.70 6.54 -18.17
C THR A 343 4.64 5.41 -19.18
N ALA A 344 5.40 5.56 -20.27
CA ALA A 344 5.44 4.54 -21.31
C ALA A 344 6.72 4.64 -22.14
N LYS A 345 7.06 3.52 -22.77
CA LYS A 345 8.08 3.47 -23.82
C LYS A 345 7.57 2.62 -24.97
N ASN A 346 7.86 1.32 -24.97
CA ASN A 346 7.33 0.38 -25.96
C ASN A 346 5.85 0.11 -25.69
N TRP A 347 5.48 0.04 -24.42
CA TRP A 347 4.12 -0.07 -23.88
C TRP A 347 4.01 0.75 -22.60
N VAL A 348 2.82 0.81 -22.01
CA VAL A 348 2.55 1.56 -20.78
C VAL A 348 3.11 0.81 -19.58
N ASP A 349 4.03 1.44 -18.84
CA ASP A 349 4.66 0.82 -17.66
C ASP A 349 4.12 1.34 -16.33
N SER A 350 3.42 2.49 -16.34
CA SER A 350 2.56 2.87 -15.24
C SER A 350 1.42 3.79 -15.66
N VAL A 351 0.31 3.71 -14.93
CA VAL A 351 -0.81 4.66 -15.03
C VAL A 351 -1.24 5.15 -13.67
N GLY A 352 -1.84 6.33 -13.64
CA GLY A 352 -2.53 6.87 -12.48
C GLY A 352 -3.58 7.89 -12.88
N ILE A 353 -4.31 8.38 -11.88
CA ILE A 353 -5.35 9.38 -12.05
C ILE A 353 -4.92 10.72 -11.46
N LEU A 354 -5.53 11.78 -11.98
CA LEU A 354 -5.50 13.12 -11.41
C LEU A 354 -6.87 13.38 -10.79
N TYR A 355 -6.89 13.91 -9.58
CA TYR A 355 -8.14 14.23 -8.89
C TYR A 355 -8.01 15.49 -8.07
N ARG A 356 -9.14 16.15 -7.83
CA ARG A 356 -9.22 17.33 -6.94
C ARG A 356 -10.52 17.28 -6.16
N LYS A 357 -10.57 18.04 -5.07
CA LYS A 357 -11.76 18.11 -4.22
C LYS A 357 -12.92 18.67 -5.04
N ARG A 358 -14.09 18.04 -4.95
CA ARG A 358 -15.30 18.56 -5.59
C ARG A 358 -15.61 19.91 -4.97
N GLU A 359 -15.81 20.92 -5.81
CA GLU A 359 -16.39 22.17 -5.34
C GLU A 359 -17.80 21.88 -4.84
N ALA A 360 -18.13 22.38 -3.65
CA ALA A 360 -19.49 22.31 -3.15
C ALA A 360 -20.37 23.07 -4.16
N ARG A 361 -21.37 22.39 -4.74
CA ARG A 361 -22.38 23.08 -5.55
C ARG A 361 -23.04 24.09 -4.62
N VAL A 362 -22.77 25.38 -4.82
CA VAL A 362 -23.56 26.45 -4.22
C VAL A 362 -24.95 26.28 -4.80
N GLY A 363 -25.89 25.81 -3.97
CA GLY A 363 -27.29 25.76 -4.36
C GLY A 363 -27.71 27.17 -4.73
N VAL A 364 -28.02 27.38 -6.00
CA VAL A 364 -28.75 28.57 -6.42
C VAL A 364 -30.11 28.45 -5.75
N ALA A 365 -30.32 29.21 -4.69
CA ALA A 365 -31.65 29.37 -4.11
C ALA A 365 -32.56 29.85 -5.25
N GLU A 366 -33.55 29.04 -5.61
CA GLU A 366 -34.63 29.47 -6.48
C GLU A 366 -35.24 30.73 -5.88
N GLY A 367 -34.97 31.87 -6.52
CA GLY A 367 -35.67 33.09 -6.22
C GLY A 367 -37.14 32.84 -6.46
N LYS A 368 -37.92 32.74 -5.40
CA LYS A 368 -39.37 32.85 -5.49
C LYS A 368 -39.67 34.17 -6.19
N GLY A 369 -40.09 34.08 -7.46
CA GLY A 369 -40.71 35.17 -8.17
C GLY A 369 -41.93 35.60 -7.36
N GLY A 370 -41.80 36.73 -6.68
CA GLY A 370 -42.93 37.47 -6.14
C GLY A 370 -43.68 38.05 -7.32
N ASP A 371 -44.75 37.35 -7.69
CA ASP A 371 -45.74 37.82 -8.64
C ASP A 371 -46.36 39.13 -8.15
N GLY A 372 -46.47 40.07 -9.08
CA GLY A 372 -47.06 41.36 -8.85
C GLY A 372 -48.43 41.43 -9.51
N ARG A 373 -49.37 42.03 -8.77
CA ARG A 373 -50.67 42.62 -9.18
C ARG A 373 -51.89 41.70 -9.15
N GLU A 374 -52.86 42.09 -8.33
CA GLU A 374 -54.18 42.69 -8.65
C GLU A 374 -54.89 42.81 -7.28
N GLY A 375 -55.73 43.78 -6.90
CA GLY A 375 -56.52 44.80 -7.56
C GLY A 375 -57.72 45.05 -6.63
N VAL A 376 -58.10 46.33 -6.45
CA VAL A 376 -59.24 46.88 -5.69
C VAL A 376 -59.09 47.01 -4.17
#